data_AF-A0A2S6UME2-F1
#
_entry.id   AF-A0A2S6UME2-F1
#
_cell.length_a   1.000
_cell.length_b   1.000
_cell.length_c   1.000
_cell.angle_alpha   90.00
_cell.angle_beta   90.00
_cell.angle_gamma   90.00
#
_symmetry.space_group_name_H-M   'P 1'
#
loop_
_entity.id
_entity.type
_entity.pdbx_description
1 polymer ?
#
loop_
_entity_poly.entity_id
_entity_poly.type
_entity_poly.pdbx_seq_one_letter_code
_entity_poly.pdbx_strand_id
1 'polypeptide(L)'
;VDHRWLGGMLTNWNTISVSINRLKEFDEQLNKEDLGLTKRERLNLQRQRDKLERALGGIKEMGGLPDIIFIIDTNKEEIAVQEAVKLNIPIIAVIDSNSNPDGITYPIPGNDDALRAINLYLELMSDAVLDGLQQEISNTNNDLGASEEPNPEKLPEETIIEGKSNTEENNIQSK
;
A
#
# COMPACT_ATOMS: atom_id res chain seq x y z
N VAL A 1 -4.17 11.57 5.54
CA VAL A 1 -4.34 11.81 6.99
C VAL A 1 -5.12 13.10 7.13
N ASP A 2 -6.28 13.06 7.78
CA ASP A 2 -7.23 14.19 7.89
C ASP A 2 -7.23 14.85 9.28
N HIS A 3 -6.63 14.18 10.26
CA HIS A 3 -6.39 14.70 11.60
C HIS A 3 -4.90 15.03 11.78
N ARG A 4 -4.43 15.02 13.03
CA ARG A 4 -3.06 15.40 13.38
C ARG A 4 -2.05 14.32 13.02
N TRP A 5 -0.96 14.71 12.35
CA TRP A 5 0.23 13.89 12.21
C TRP A 5 0.93 13.68 13.56
N LEU A 6 1.10 12.42 13.97
CA LEU A 6 1.87 12.08 15.16
C LEU A 6 3.32 11.83 14.75
N GLY A 7 4.26 12.39 15.51
CA GLY A 7 5.67 12.10 15.30
C GLY A 7 5.97 10.61 15.46
N GLY A 8 6.74 10.06 14.52
CA GLY A 8 7.04 8.63 14.43
C GLY A 8 6.08 7.84 13.53
N MET A 9 5.15 8.51 12.83
CA MET A 9 4.18 7.82 11.97
C MET A 9 4.83 7.00 10.86
N LEU A 10 5.88 7.53 10.22
CA LEU A 10 6.61 6.81 9.17
C LEU A 10 7.91 6.21 9.72
N THR A 11 8.65 7.00 10.50
CA THR A 11 9.98 6.58 10.98
C THR A 11 9.94 5.41 11.98
N ASN A 12 8.80 5.19 12.65
CA ASN A 12 8.57 4.05 13.55
C ASN A 12 7.39 3.18 13.09
N TRP A 13 7.36 2.86 11.80
CA TRP A 13 6.28 2.08 11.20
C TRP A 13 5.95 0.77 11.92
N ASN A 14 6.97 0.02 12.38
CA ASN A 14 6.76 -1.25 13.08
C ASN A 14 5.92 -1.13 14.36
N THR A 15 5.98 0.02 15.06
CA THR A 15 5.17 0.25 16.26
C THR A 15 3.77 0.75 15.88
N ILE A 16 3.69 1.56 14.83
CA ILE A 16 2.43 2.10 14.30
C ILE A 16 1.57 0.99 13.73
N SER A 17 2.16 0.04 12.99
CA SER A 17 1.46 -1.12 12.43
C SER A 17 0.83 -2.00 13.50
N VAL A 18 1.51 -2.23 14.64
CA VAL A 18 0.92 -2.91 15.80
C VAL A 18 -0.28 -2.15 16.35
N SER A 19 -0.22 -0.82 16.38
CA SER A 19 -1.32 0.02 16.86
C SER A 19 -2.51 0.03 15.89
N ILE A 20 -2.26 -0.04 14.58
CA ILE A 20 -3.28 -0.22 13.54
C ILE A 20 -3.95 -1.59 13.67
N ASN A 21 -3.18 -2.65 13.92
CA ASN A 21 -3.74 -3.98 14.13
C ASN A 21 -4.65 -4.03 15.36
N ARG A 22 -4.23 -3.40 16.47
CA ARG A 22 -5.10 -3.24 17.66
C ARG A 22 -6.39 -2.47 17.36
N LEU A 23 -6.33 -1.45 16.52
CA LEU A 23 -7.52 -0.71 16.08
C LEU A 23 -8.48 -1.64 15.31
N LYS A 24 -7.97 -2.46 14.39
CA LYS A 24 -8.76 -3.47 13.67
C LYS A 24 -9.37 -4.51 14.62
N GLU A 25 -8.61 -4.99 15.60
CA GLU A 25 -9.11 -5.89 16.64
C GLU A 25 -10.26 -5.26 17.45
N PHE A 26 -10.15 -3.99 17.84
CA PHE A 26 -11.22 -3.30 18.55
C PHE A 26 -12.49 -3.12 17.70
N ASP A 27 -12.34 -2.83 16.41
CA ASP A 27 -13.48 -2.75 15.49
C ASP A 27 -14.17 -4.11 15.35
N GLU A 28 -13.40 -5.19 15.17
CA GLU A 28 -13.94 -6.55 15.11
C GLU A 28 -14.65 -6.96 16.41
N GLN A 29 -14.07 -6.61 17.56
CA GLN A 29 -14.69 -6.87 18.86
C GLN A 29 -16.02 -6.11 18.99
N LEU A 30 -16.05 -4.80 18.70
CA LEU A 30 -17.26 -4.00 18.84
C LEU A 30 -18.39 -4.42 17.89
N ASN A 31 -18.05 -5.02 16.74
CA ASN A 31 -19.01 -5.55 15.77
C ASN A 31 -19.58 -6.92 16.17
N LYS A 32 -18.92 -7.67 17.07
CA LYS A 32 -19.45 -8.93 17.60
C LYS A 32 -20.54 -8.63 18.65
N GLU A 33 -21.74 -9.18 18.44
CA GLU A 33 -22.89 -8.90 19.31
C GLU A 33 -22.77 -9.53 20.72
N ASP A 34 -22.00 -10.62 20.87
CA ASP A 34 -22.04 -11.47 22.07
C ASP A 34 -20.66 -11.64 22.75
N LEU A 35 -20.02 -10.53 23.12
CA LEU A 35 -18.72 -10.56 23.81
C LEU A 35 -18.82 -10.80 25.33
N GLY A 36 -20.03 -10.96 25.90
CA GLY A 36 -20.21 -11.11 27.35
C GLY A 36 -19.72 -9.90 28.18
N LEU A 37 -19.43 -8.76 27.53
CA LEU A 37 -18.91 -7.56 28.17
C LEU A 37 -20.00 -6.79 28.91
N THR A 38 -19.64 -6.22 30.05
CA THR A 38 -20.52 -5.28 30.74
C THR A 38 -20.66 -3.98 29.94
N LYS A 39 -21.77 -3.24 30.12
CA LYS A 39 -21.96 -1.93 29.45
C LYS A 39 -20.81 -0.95 29.70
N ARG A 40 -20.19 -1.03 30.89
CA ARG A 40 -19.04 -0.18 31.25
C ARG A 40 -17.78 -0.55 30.48
N GLU A 41 -17.50 -1.84 30.31
CA GLU A 41 -16.35 -2.32 29.55
C GLU A 41 -16.50 -2.01 28.06
N ARG A 42 -17.70 -2.23 27.50
CA ARG A 42 -18.03 -1.84 26.12
C ARG A 42 -17.79 -0.36 25.87
N LEU A 43 -18.22 0.51 26.80
CA LEU A 43 -17.99 1.95 26.71
C LEU A 43 -16.49 2.31 26.75
N ASN A 44 -15.71 1.64 27.60
CA ASN A 44 -14.27 1.88 27.67
C ASN A 44 -13.55 1.43 26.39
N LEU A 45 -13.92 0.28 25.82
CA LEU A 45 -13.39 -0.17 24.54
C LEU A 45 -13.75 0.80 23.42
N GLN A 46 -14.99 1.27 23.36
CA GLN A 46 -15.42 2.25 22.37
C GLN A 46 -14.59 3.53 22.46
N ARG A 47 -14.35 4.07 23.67
CA ARG A 47 -13.49 5.26 23.87
C ARG A 47 -12.04 5.03 23.42
N GLN A 48 -11.50 3.83 23.66
CA GLN A 48 -10.14 3.50 23.21
C GLN A 48 -10.08 3.40 21.68
N ARG A 49 -11.07 2.74 21.07
CA ARG A 49 -11.22 2.67 19.62
C ARG A 49 -11.34 4.06 19.01
N ASP A 50 -12.24 4.91 19.50
CA ASP A 50 -12.44 6.27 18.99
C ASP A 50 -11.21 7.17 19.16
N LYS A 51 -10.38 6.91 20.17
CA LYS A 51 -9.12 7.62 20.36
C LYS A 51 -8.09 7.19 19.31
N LEU A 52 -7.97 5.89 19.06
CA LEU A 52 -7.06 5.35 18.05
C LEU A 52 -7.52 5.69 16.63
N GLU A 53 -8.81 5.61 16.34
CA GLU A 53 -9.41 5.94 15.04
C GLU A 53 -9.10 7.39 14.64
N ARG A 54 -9.26 8.34 15.57
CA ARG A 54 -8.93 9.75 15.31
C ARG A 54 -7.44 9.99 15.00
N ALA A 55 -6.56 9.13 15.51
CA ALA A 55 -5.11 9.28 15.34
C ALA A 55 -4.58 8.50 14.13
N LEU A 56 -5.13 7.32 13.84
CA LEU A 56 -4.57 6.34 12.90
C LEU A 56 -5.55 5.92 11.81
N GLY A 57 -6.82 6.37 11.85
CA GLY A 57 -7.85 5.97 10.89
C GLY A 57 -7.45 6.26 9.44
N GLY A 58 -6.85 7.42 9.20
CA GLY A 58 -6.37 7.82 7.87
C GLY A 58 -5.23 6.97 7.30
N ILE A 59 -4.60 6.09 8.10
CA ILE A 59 -3.53 5.16 7.67
C ILE A 59 -3.90 3.69 7.93
N LYS A 60 -5.14 3.41 8.35
CA LYS A 60 -5.59 2.06 8.73
C LYS A 60 -5.51 1.04 7.60
N GLU A 61 -5.76 1.50 6.37
CA GLU A 61 -5.75 0.66 5.16
C GLU A 61 -4.37 0.59 4.49
N MET A 62 -3.35 1.27 5.04
CA MET A 62 -2.00 1.17 4.51
C MET A 62 -1.39 -0.20 4.84
N GLY A 63 -0.88 -0.89 3.82
CA GLY A 63 -0.16 -2.16 3.95
C GLY A 63 1.31 -2.01 4.34
N GLY A 64 1.86 -0.80 4.26
CA GLY A 64 3.29 -0.54 4.45
C GLY A 64 3.63 0.95 4.40
N LEU A 65 4.92 1.24 4.32
CA LEU A 65 5.39 2.60 4.06
C LEU A 65 4.97 3.04 2.65
N PRO A 66 4.59 4.32 2.46
CA PRO A 66 4.22 4.84 1.16
C PRO A 66 5.46 5.10 0.29
N ASP A 67 5.32 4.94 -1.03
CA ASP A 67 6.37 5.26 -2.00
C ASP A 67 6.46 6.75 -2.32
N ILE A 68 5.37 7.49 -2.12
CA ILE A 68 5.28 8.94 -2.32
C ILE A 68 4.29 9.56 -1.35
N ILE A 69 4.52 10.81 -0.96
CA ILE A 69 3.61 11.52 -0.05
C ILE A 69 3.21 12.85 -0.69
N PHE A 70 1.91 13.15 -0.61
CA PHE A 70 1.34 14.44 -0.97
C PHE A 70 1.01 15.24 0.30
N ILE A 71 1.58 16.44 0.43
CA ILE A 71 1.42 17.31 1.60
C ILE A 71 0.81 18.66 1.19
N ILE A 72 -0.17 19.11 1.95
CA ILE A 72 -0.73 20.46 1.85
C ILE A 72 -0.28 21.23 3.08
N ASP A 73 0.25 22.43 2.88
CA ASP A 73 0.82 23.28 3.93
C ASP A 73 2.00 22.61 4.66
N THR A 74 3.20 22.82 4.11
CA THR A 74 4.45 22.26 4.65
C THR A 74 4.85 22.86 5.99
N ASN A 75 4.36 24.06 6.32
CA ASN A 75 4.64 24.72 7.59
C ASN A 75 3.85 24.08 8.73
N LYS A 76 2.58 23.75 8.50
CA LYS A 76 1.76 23.03 9.50
C LYS A 76 2.19 21.57 9.65
N GLU A 77 2.62 20.92 8.57
CA GLU A 77 3.01 19.51 8.54
C GLU A 77 4.53 19.27 8.51
N GLU A 78 5.30 20.11 9.19
CA GLU A 78 6.78 20.03 9.23
C GLU A 78 7.29 18.64 9.66
N ILE A 79 6.63 18.01 10.63
CA ILE A 79 7.00 16.68 11.14
C ILE A 79 6.89 15.63 10.02
N ALA A 80 5.83 15.69 9.21
CA ALA A 80 5.64 14.76 8.10
C ALA A 80 6.75 14.93 7.05
N VAL A 81 7.11 16.18 6.73
CA VAL A 81 8.21 16.51 5.81
C VAL A 81 9.53 15.94 6.34
N GLN A 82 9.87 16.21 7.60
CA GLN A 82 11.12 15.74 8.21
C GLN A 82 11.23 14.21 8.23
N GLU A 83 10.13 13.51 8.55
CA GLU A 83 10.10 12.05 8.54
C GLU A 83 10.24 11.46 7.13
N ALA A 84 9.55 12.04 6.15
CA ALA A 84 9.64 11.63 4.76
C ALA A 84 11.05 11.83 4.18
N VAL A 85 11.66 12.99 4.43
CA VAL A 85 13.06 13.28 4.04
C VAL A 85 14.01 12.28 4.68
N LYS A 86 13.83 11.94 5.96
CA LYS A 86 14.69 10.97 6.65
C LYS A 86 14.60 9.56 6.06
N LEU A 87 13.43 9.17 5.56
CA LEU A 87 13.19 7.88 4.91
C LEU A 87 13.45 7.92 3.40
N ASN A 88 13.91 9.05 2.85
CA ASN A 88 14.09 9.28 1.41
C ASN A 88 12.82 9.02 0.58
N ILE A 89 11.65 9.30 1.16
CA ILE A 89 10.37 9.20 0.45
C ILE A 89 10.17 10.53 -0.32
N PRO A 90 9.94 10.50 -1.64
CA PRO A 90 9.70 11.71 -2.41
C PRO A 90 8.42 12.43 -1.96
N ILE A 91 8.48 13.76 -1.95
CA ILE A 91 7.41 14.62 -1.45
C ILE A 91 6.90 15.50 -2.58
N ILE A 92 5.60 15.43 -2.84
CA ILE A 92 4.87 16.42 -3.63
C ILE A 92 4.17 17.33 -2.61
N ALA A 93 4.38 18.64 -2.69
CA ALA A 93 3.73 19.54 -1.75
C ALA A 93 3.27 20.85 -2.36
N VAL A 94 2.13 21.36 -1.87
CA VAL A 94 1.65 22.70 -2.18
C VAL A 94 2.35 23.70 -1.26
N ILE A 95 2.97 24.70 -1.86
CA ILE A 95 3.82 25.69 -1.18
C ILE A 95 3.20 27.07 -1.38
N ASP A 96 2.83 27.70 -0.27
CA ASP A 96 2.45 29.11 -0.26
C ASP A 96 3.65 30.03 0.02
N SER A 97 3.43 31.34 -0.09
CA SER A 97 4.40 32.42 0.11
C SER A 97 5.24 32.35 1.40
N ASN A 98 4.73 31.70 2.44
CA ASN A 98 5.39 31.58 3.75
C ASN A 98 6.15 30.26 3.94
N SER A 99 6.12 29.35 2.96
CA SER A 99 6.66 28.00 3.07
C SER A 99 8.02 27.87 2.38
N ASN A 100 8.94 27.09 2.95
CA ASN A 100 10.26 26.83 2.35
C ASN A 100 10.19 25.61 1.40
N PRO A 101 10.57 25.73 0.12
CA PRO A 101 10.64 24.59 -0.81
C PRO A 101 11.76 23.58 -0.55
N ASP A 102 12.69 23.88 0.36
CA ASP A 102 13.80 22.98 0.66
C ASP A 102 13.32 21.62 1.19
N GLY A 103 13.86 20.54 0.62
CA GLY A 103 13.52 19.16 1.01
C GLY A 103 12.29 18.58 0.33
N ILE A 104 11.60 19.36 -0.51
CA ILE A 104 10.44 18.91 -1.30
C ILE A 104 10.91 18.51 -2.69
N THR A 105 10.50 17.33 -3.15
CA THR A 105 10.93 16.78 -4.45
C THR A 105 10.19 17.46 -5.60
N TYR A 106 8.88 17.69 -5.43
CA TYR A 106 8.01 18.28 -6.44
C TYR A 106 7.19 19.42 -5.81
N PRO A 107 7.74 20.64 -5.75
CA PRO A 107 7.04 21.79 -5.19
C PRO A 107 5.99 22.33 -6.17
N ILE A 108 4.76 22.52 -5.68
CA ILE A 108 3.64 23.13 -6.43
C ILE A 108 3.33 24.49 -5.79
N PRO A 109 3.67 25.62 -6.43
CA PRO A 109 3.34 26.92 -5.87
C PRO A 109 1.83 27.14 -5.90
N GLY A 110 1.24 27.49 -4.75
CA GLY A 110 -0.21 27.67 -4.66
C GLY A 110 -0.68 28.05 -3.26
N ASN A 111 -1.89 28.59 -3.19
CA ASN A 111 -2.54 28.94 -1.93
C ASN A 111 -3.02 27.68 -1.21
N ASP A 112 -2.59 27.48 0.04
CA ASP A 112 -2.92 26.35 0.91
C ASP A 112 -3.97 26.67 2.00
N ASP A 113 -4.32 27.94 2.23
CA ASP A 113 -5.30 28.35 3.25
C ASP A 113 -6.75 28.26 2.76
N ALA A 114 -6.98 28.35 1.45
CA ALA A 114 -8.32 28.38 0.88
C ALA A 114 -8.90 26.97 0.67
N LEU A 115 -10.03 26.66 1.30
CA LEU A 115 -10.76 25.39 1.12
C LEU A 115 -10.99 25.03 -0.37
N ARG A 116 -11.35 26.02 -1.19
CA ARG A 116 -11.55 25.82 -2.64
C ARG A 116 -10.27 25.38 -3.36
N ALA A 117 -9.12 25.92 -2.95
CA ALA A 117 -7.83 25.56 -3.54
C ALA A 117 -7.41 24.16 -3.07
N ILE A 118 -7.52 23.88 -1.76
CA ILE A 118 -7.26 22.55 -1.19
C ILE A 118 -8.08 21.48 -1.92
N ASN A 119 -9.39 21.69 -2.08
CA ASN A 119 -10.26 20.75 -2.77
C ASN A 119 -9.83 20.53 -4.23
N LEU A 120 -9.47 21.61 -4.94
CA LEU A 120 -8.98 21.52 -6.31
C LEU A 120 -7.70 20.68 -6.41
N TYR A 121 -6.73 20.88 -5.51
CA TYR A 121 -5.49 20.08 -5.54
C TYR A 121 -5.77 18.61 -5.24
N LEU A 122 -6.63 18.33 -4.27
CA LEU A 122 -7.00 16.95 -3.91
C LEU A 122 -7.74 16.24 -5.05
N GLU A 123 -8.66 16.93 -5.73
CA GLU A 123 -9.38 16.41 -6.90
C GLU A 123 -8.41 16.10 -8.04
N LEU A 124 -7.56 17.07 -8.43
CA LEU A 124 -6.57 16.88 -9.48
C LEU A 124 -5.56 15.76 -9.16
N MET A 125 -5.12 15.67 -7.90
CA MET A 125 -4.19 14.63 -7.47
C MET A 125 -4.88 13.25 -7.47
N SER A 126 -6.13 13.17 -7.02
CA SER A 126 -6.92 11.95 -7.04
C SER A 126 -7.12 11.45 -8.48
N ASP A 127 -7.50 12.34 -9.38
CA ASP A 127 -7.70 12.02 -10.80
C ASP A 127 -6.39 11.53 -11.44
N ALA A 128 -5.27 12.22 -11.17
CA ALA A 128 -3.96 11.81 -11.68
C ALA A 128 -3.53 10.41 -11.19
N VAL A 129 -3.82 10.07 -9.92
CA VAL A 129 -3.53 8.74 -9.36
C VAL A 129 -4.42 7.67 -10.02
N LEU A 130 -5.70 7.96 -10.22
CA LEU A 130 -6.62 7.03 -10.87
C LEU A 130 -6.26 6.80 -12.35
N ASP A 131 -5.91 7.85 -13.07
CA ASP A 131 -5.44 7.77 -14.46
C ASP A 131 -4.15 6.93 -14.55
N GLY A 132 -3.21 7.15 -13.64
CA GLY A 132 -1.97 6.37 -13.56
C GLY A 132 -2.23 4.88 -13.31
N LEU A 133 -3.13 4.56 -12.37
CA LEU A 133 -3.53 3.19 -12.07
C LEU A 133 -4.23 2.52 -13.27
N GLN A 134 -5.11 3.25 -13.96
CA GLN A 134 -5.79 2.74 -15.15
C GLN A 134 -4.82 2.44 -16.30
N GLN A 135 -3.81 3.29 -16.49
CA GLN A 135 -2.76 3.07 -17.49
C GLN A 135 -1.89 1.85 -17.14
N GLU A 136 -1.52 1.69 -15.87
CA GLU A 136 -0.76 0.52 -15.40
C GLU A 136 -1.53 -0.79 -15.66
N ILE A 137 -2.81 -0.84 -15.30
CA ILE A 137 -3.67 -1.99 -15.55
C ILE A 137 -3.79 -2.27 -17.06
N SER A 138 -3.98 -1.23 -17.88
CA SER A 138 -4.11 -1.39 -19.33
C SER A 138 -2.82 -1.91 -19.98
N ASN A 139 -1.67 -1.40 -19.54
CA ASN A 139 -0.36 -1.84 -20.03
C ASN A 139 -0.06 -3.29 -19.62
N THR A 140 -0.41 -3.67 -18.39
CA THR A 140 -0.25 -5.04 -17.90
C THR A 140 -1.13 -6.04 -18.67
N ASN A 141 -2.34 -5.64 -19.07
CA ASN A 141 -3.22 -6.47 -19.89
C ASN A 141 -2.78 -6.58 -21.36
N ASN A 142 -2.13 -5.55 -21.90
CA ASN A 142 -1.62 -5.56 -23.28
C ASN A 142 -0.36 -6.46 -23.44
N ASP A 143 0.40 -6.71 -22.37
CA ASP A 143 1.61 -7.54 -22.40
C ASP A 143 1.32 -9.05 -22.51
N LEU A 144 0.08 -9.49 -22.26
CA LEU A 144 -0.35 -10.88 -22.46
C LEU A 144 -0.57 -11.25 -23.94
N GLY A 145 -0.64 -10.25 -24.83
CA GLY A 145 -0.91 -10.45 -26.26
C GLY A 145 0.27 -10.16 -27.20
N ALA A 146 1.43 -9.73 -26.67
CA ALA A 146 2.56 -9.25 -27.46
C ALA A 146 3.72 -10.27 -27.59
N SER A 147 3.44 -11.57 -27.53
CA SER A 147 4.34 -12.60 -28.05
C SER A 147 4.03 -12.88 -29.52
N GLU A 148 4.67 -12.12 -30.41
CA GLU A 148 4.49 -12.20 -31.86
C GLU A 148 5.34 -13.29 -32.54
N GLU A 149 5.91 -14.23 -31.78
CA GLU A 149 6.53 -15.44 -32.33
C GLU A 149 5.86 -16.70 -31.77
N PRO A 150 5.06 -17.43 -32.56
CA PRO A 150 4.77 -18.82 -32.23
C PRO A 150 6.12 -19.55 -32.24
N ASN A 151 6.60 -19.96 -31.08
CA ASN A 151 7.74 -20.86 -30.93
C ASN A 151 7.55 -22.02 -31.92
N PRO A 152 8.40 -22.17 -32.95
CA PRO A 152 8.26 -23.26 -33.90
C PRO A 152 8.50 -24.54 -33.11
N GLU A 153 7.42 -25.26 -32.84
CA GLU A 153 7.42 -26.59 -32.27
C GLU A 153 8.36 -27.45 -33.12
N LYS A 154 9.57 -27.67 -32.60
CA LYS A 154 10.51 -28.64 -33.18
C LYS A 154 9.84 -29.99 -33.07
N LEU A 155 9.23 -30.41 -34.18
CA LEU A 155 8.83 -31.79 -34.42
C LEU A 155 9.99 -32.71 -33.97
N PRO A 156 9.74 -33.66 -33.06
CA PRO A 156 10.78 -34.58 -32.65
C PRO A 156 11.26 -35.36 -33.87
N GLU A 157 12.56 -35.25 -34.17
CA GLU A 157 13.23 -36.08 -35.16
C GLU A 157 12.99 -37.56 -34.82
N GLU A 158 12.51 -38.32 -35.80
CA GLU A 158 12.33 -39.76 -35.71
C GLU A 158 13.65 -40.43 -35.31
N THR A 159 13.73 -40.91 -34.07
CA THR A 159 14.78 -41.83 -33.68
C THR A 159 14.49 -43.18 -34.32
N ILE A 160 15.21 -43.44 -35.41
CA ILE A 160 15.29 -44.73 -36.08
C ILE A 160 15.56 -45.82 -35.04
N ILE A 161 14.65 -46.77 -34.99
CA ILE A 161 14.70 -47.96 -34.13
C ILE A 161 15.76 -48.90 -34.69
N GLU A 162 16.91 -49.01 -34.04
CA GLU A 162 17.75 -50.21 -34.13
C GLU A 162 17.70 -50.99 -32.83
N GLY A 163 17.00 -52.12 -32.89
CA GLY A 163 16.83 -53.01 -31.76
C GLY A 163 18.11 -53.76 -31.40
N LYS A 164 18.21 -54.11 -30.11
CA LYS A 164 18.67 -55.42 -29.69
C LYS A 164 17.88 -55.88 -28.48
N SER A 165 17.18 -56.97 -28.72
CA SER A 165 16.59 -57.92 -27.79
C SER A 165 17.43 -58.16 -26.55
N ASN A 166 16.76 -58.22 -25.39
CA ASN A 166 16.79 -59.40 -24.53
C ASN A 166 15.63 -59.34 -23.54
N THR A 167 14.59 -60.10 -23.87
CA THR A 167 13.61 -60.62 -22.94
C THR A 167 14.29 -61.78 -22.21
N GLU A 168 14.24 -61.79 -20.87
CA GLU A 168 13.99 -63.03 -20.14
C GLU A 168 13.54 -62.71 -18.71
N GLU A 169 12.34 -63.22 -18.44
CA GLU A 169 11.60 -63.19 -17.20
C GLU A 169 12.26 -64.08 -16.12
N ASN A 170 11.93 -63.78 -14.86
CA ASN A 170 11.41 -64.73 -13.85
C ASN A 170 12.08 -64.69 -12.46
N ASN A 171 11.20 -64.44 -11.48
CA ASN A 171 10.95 -65.23 -10.27
C ASN A 171 11.70 -65.04 -8.93
N ILE A 172 10.83 -64.94 -7.90
CA ILE A 172 10.88 -65.59 -6.57
C ILE A 172 11.78 -64.97 -5.47
N GLN A 173 11.08 -64.33 -4.52
CA GLN A 173 11.05 -64.60 -3.07
C GLN A 173 12.29 -65.25 -2.39
N SER A 174 12.84 -64.58 -1.37
CA SER A 174 13.04 -65.11 0.02
C SER A 174 14.23 -64.44 0.75
N LYS A 175 13.91 -63.70 1.82
CA LYS A 175 14.42 -63.83 3.21
C LYS A 175 14.16 -62.55 3.99
#